data_AF-A0A3D3E429-F1
#
_entry.id   AF-A0A3D3E429-F1
#
_cell.length_a   1.000
_cell.length_b   1.000
_cell.length_c   1.000
_cell.angle_alpha   90.00
_cell.angle_beta   90.00
_cell.angle_gamma   90.00
#
_symmetry.space_group_name_H-M   'P 1'
#
loop_
_entity.id
_entity.type
_entity.pdbx_description
1 polymer ?
#
loop_
_entity_poly.entity_id
_entity_poly.type
_entity_poly.pdbx_seq_one_letter_code
_entity_poly.pdbx_strand_id
1 'polypeptide(L)' 'MKKTIALTHPKIKTARLVDSIKHDIKKYLARERRKSLPEGTDYWTFDCKFGPSEAEAEVVFTSE' A
#
# COMPACT_ATOMS: atom_id res chain seq x y z
N MET A 1 -3.47 -7.44 -6.05
CA MET A 1 -2.16 -8.12 -6.05
C MET A 1 -1.49 -7.81 -4.72
N LYS A 2 -1.10 -8.82 -3.93
CA LYS A 2 -0.44 -8.61 -2.63
C LYS A 2 1.03 -8.24 -2.85
N LYS A 3 1.51 -7.16 -2.23
CA LYS A 3 2.92 -6.76 -2.25
C LYS A 3 3.36 -6.45 -0.82
N THR A 4 4.40 -7.13 -0.35
CA THR A 4 5.04 -6.84 0.94
C THR A 4 6.26 -5.96 0.69
N ILE A 5 6.42 -4.89 1.47
CA ILE A 5 7.52 -3.94 1.29
C ILE A 5 8.27 -3.79 2.61
N ALA A 6 9.59 -3.98 2.58
CA ALA A 6 10.44 -3.78 3.75
C ALA A 6 10.74 -2.29 3.95
N LEU A 7 10.67 -1.81 5.20
CA LEU A 7 11.01 -0.43 5.58
C LEU A 7 12.50 -0.18 5.79
N THR A 8 13.33 -1.22 5.65
CA THR A 8 14.78 -1.15 5.81
C THR A 8 15.47 -1.71 4.57
N HIS A 9 16.52 -1.05 4.12
CA HIS A 9 17.35 -1.51 3.01
C HIS A 9 18.83 -1.31 3.34
N PRO A 10 19.74 -2.24 3.01
CA PRO A 10 21.16 -2.17 3.37
C PRO A 10 21.97 -0.99 2.77
N LYS A 11 21.37 -0.19 1.89
CA LYS A 11 22.09 0.83 1.09
C LYS A 11 21.29 2.11 0.90
N ILE A 12 19.97 1.98 0.77
CA ILE A 12 19.07 3.12 0.58
C ILE A 12 18.76 3.70 1.96
N LYS A 13 18.99 5.01 2.13
CA LYS A 13 18.59 5.74 3.34
C LYS A 13 17.08 5.64 3.53
N THR A 14 16.62 5.46 4.76
CA THR A 14 15.21 5.25 5.13
C THR A 14 14.28 6.30 4.52
N ALA A 15 14.65 7.59 4.55
CA ALA A 15 13.83 8.66 3.97
C ALA A 15 13.57 8.45 2.46
N ARG A 16 14.61 8.12 1.67
CA ARG A 16 14.47 7.87 0.23
C ARG A 16 13.69 6.58 -0.04
N LEU A 17 13.84 5.59 0.84
CA LEU A 17 13.08 4.35 0.75
C LEU A 17 11.58 4.64 0.96
N VAL A 18 11.22 5.35 2.03
CA VAL A 18 9.84 5.74 2.33
C VAL A 18 9.21 6.53 1.16
N ASP A 19 9.94 7.46 0.54
CA ASP A 19 9.45 8.17 -0.64
C ASP A 19 9.18 7.25 -1.83
N SER A 20 10.06 6.29 -2.10
CA SER A 20 9.86 5.28 -3.14
C SER A 20 8.63 4.41 -2.85
N ILE A 21 8.47 3.97 -1.60
CA ILE A 21 7.33 3.16 -1.15
C ILE A 21 6.02 3.94 -1.34
N LYS A 22 6.00 5.21 -0.95
CA LYS A 22 4.84 6.10 -1.13
C LYS A 22 4.45 6.23 -2.60
N HIS A 23 5.42 6.40 -3.50
CA HIS A 23 5.16 6.48 -4.94
C HIS A 23 4.59 5.18 -5.51
N ASP A 24 5.15 4.04 -5.11
CA ASP A 24 4.67 2.72 -5.48
C ASP A 24 3.21 2.49 -5.04
N ILE A 25 2.88 2.84 -3.79
CA ILE A 25 1.51 2.73 -3.26
C ILE A 25 0.55 3.63 -4.05
N LYS A 26 0.92 4.89 -4.32
CA LYS A 26 0.09 5.81 -5.11
C LYS A 26 -0.17 5.29 -6.53
N LYS A 27 0.86 4.75 -7.20
CA LYS A 27 0.72 4.13 -8.52
C LYS A 27 -0.22 2.93 -8.49
N TYR A 28 -0.13 2.10 -7.45
CA TYR A 28 -1.01 0.95 -7.26
C TYR A 28 -2.47 1.41 -7.11
N LEU A 29 -2.73 2.33 -6.18
CA LEU A 29 -4.07 2.89 -5.94
C LEU A 29 -4.67 3.49 -7.23
N ALA A 30 -3.90 4.29 -7.97
CA ALA A 30 -4.35 4.90 -9.22
C ALA A 30 -4.64 3.86 -10.33
N ARG A 31 -3.99 2.69 -10.32
CA ARG A 31 -4.30 1.62 -11.27
C ARG A 31 -5.56 0.87 -10.87
N GLU A 32 -5.75 0.55 -9.60
CA GLU A 32 -6.95 -0.17 -9.14
C GLU A 32 -8.21 0.70 -9.27
N ARG A 33 -8.12 2.00 -8.94
CA ARG A 33 -9.22 2.95 -9.14
C ARG A 33 -9.66 3.14 -10.59
N ARG A 34 -8.82 2.79 -11.57
CA ARG A 34 -9.16 2.81 -13.00
C ARG A 34 -9.91 1.57 -13.48
N LYS A 35 -10.00 0.52 -12.67
CA LYS A 35 -10.77 -0.68 -13.02
C LYS A 35 -12.25 -0.39 -12.87
N SER A 36 -13.06 -0.91 -13.79
CA SER A 36 -14.52 -0.85 -13.66
C SER A 36 -14.94 -1.53 -12.37
N LEU A 37 -15.83 -0.85 -11.63
CA LEU A 37 -16.45 -1.42 -10.45
C LEU A 37 -17.44 -2.51 -10.89
N PRO A 38 -17.52 -3.65 -10.17
CA PRO A 38 -18.61 -4.59 -10.34
C PRO A 38 -19.95 -3.92 -10.08
N GLU A 39 -21.02 -4.45 -10.69
CA GLU A 39 -22.37 -3.94 -10.49
C GLU A 39 -22.74 -3.99 -8.99
N GLY A 40 -23.28 -2.89 -8.46
CA GLY A 40 -23.62 -2.77 -7.04
C GLY A 40 -22.43 -2.48 -6.09
N THR A 41 -21.26 -2.11 -6.61
CA THR A 41 -20.10 -1.69 -5.78
C THR A 41 -19.81 -0.20 -5.94
N ASP A 42 -19.67 0.52 -4.83
CA ASP A 42 -19.47 1.99 -4.84
C ASP A 42 -18.00 2.40 -5.03
N TYR A 43 -17.04 1.63 -4.51
CA TYR A 43 -15.61 1.95 -4.61
C TYR A 43 -14.70 0.73 -4.37
N TRP A 44 -13.44 0.86 -4.82
CA TRP A 44 -12.37 -0.09 -4.48
C TRP A 44 -11.73 0.29 -3.14
N THR A 45 -11.84 -0.58 -2.14
CA THR A 45 -11.11 -0.44 -0.87
C THR A 45 -9.67 -0.96 -1.01
N PHE A 46 -8.75 -0.38 -0.24
CA PHE A 46 -7.36 -0.81 -0.18
C PHE A 46 -7.09 -1.54 1.13
N ASP A 47 -6.90 -2.86 1.03
CA ASP A 47 -6.51 -3.69 2.18
C ASP A 47 -5.00 -3.56 2.42
N CYS A 48 -4.63 -2.74 3.40
CA CYS A 48 -3.26 -2.49 3.82
C CYS A 48 -3.08 -2.96 5.26
N LYS A 49 -1.97 -3.67 5.51
CA LYS A 49 -1.53 -4.01 6.86
C LYS A 49 -0.12 -3.49 7.10
N PHE A 50 0.13 -3.02 8.31
CA PHE A 50 1.43 -2.48 8.72
C PHE A 50 1.84 -3.02 10.09
N GLY A 51 3.07 -3.49 10.20
CA GLY A 51 3.62 -3.98 11.45
C GLY A 51 5.04 -4.50 11.29
N PRO A 52 5.68 -4.90 12.41
CA PRO A 52 7.05 -5.42 12.42
C PRO A 52 7.15 -6.80 11.75
N SER A 53 6.06 -7.57 11.73
CA SER A 53 5.95 -8.87 11.09
C SER A 53 4.57 -9.04 10.47
N GLU A 54 4.37 -10.04 9.60
CA GLU A 54 3.06 -10.34 9.03
C GLU A 54 2.02 -10.76 10.09
N ALA A 55 2.47 -11.40 11.18
CA ALA A 55 1.61 -11.85 12.26
C ALA A 55 1.14 -10.69 13.17
N GLU A 56 2.00 -9.68 13.34
CA GLU A 56 1.73 -8.50 14.19
C GLU A 56 1.23 -7.29 13.37
N ALA A 57 0.98 -7.48 12.07
CA ALA A 57 0.55 -6.39 11.20
C ALA A 57 -0.92 -6.03 11.41
N GLU A 58 -1.17 -4.76 11.72
CA GLU A 58 -2.50 -4.21 11.93
C GLU A 58 -3.05 -3.60 10.64
N VAL A 59 -4.38 -3.65 10.47
CA VAL A 59 -5.04 -3.02 9.32
C VAL A 59 -4.94 -1.51 9.45
N VAL A 60 -4.47 -0.85 8.40
CA VAL A 60 -4.34 0.60 8.35
C VAL A 60 -5.16 1.15 7.19
N PHE A 61 -5.94 2.19 7.46
CA PHE A 61 -6.71 2.91 6.46
C PHE A 61 -5.98 4.19 6.06
N THR A 62 -6.11 4.59 4.80
CA THR A 62 -5.63 5.90 4.36
C THR A 62 -6.44 6.99 5.06
N SER A 63 -5.79 7.97 5.69
CA SER A 63 -6.47 9.18 6.14
C SER A 63 -7.12 9.87 4.93
N GLU A 64 -8.37 10.35 5.10
CA GLU A 64 -9.04 11.19 4.09
C GLU A 64 -8.21 12.42 3.71
#